data_AF-A0A7Y6YJX3-F1
#
_entry.id   AF-A0A7Y6YJX3-F1
#
_cell.length_a   1.000
_cell.length_b   1.000
_cell.length_c   1.000
_cell.angle_alpha   90.00
_cell.angle_beta   90.00
_cell.angle_gamma   90.00
#
_symmetry.space_group_name_H-M   'P 1'
#
loop_
_entity.id
_entity.type
_entity.pdbx_description
1 polymer ?
#
loop_
_entity_poly.entity_id
_entity_poly.type
_entity_poly.pdbx_seq_one_letter_code
_entity_poly.pdbx_strand_id
1 'polypeptide(L)'
;MKFFVDTAEIDAIAELNDLGMVDGVTTNPSLIKKSGRDIIEVTKEICDLVDGPVSAEVTATDAETMIAEGRKLVEIAENIAVKVPLTWDGLKACKTLSDDGHMVNVPLSFSANHALLAAKA
;
A
#
# COMPACT_ATOMS: atom_id res chain seq x y z
N MET A 1 -18.96 -2.47 5.32
CA MET A 1 -17.67 -2.49 6.03
C MET A 1 -16.75 -3.36 5.20
N LYS A 2 -15.48 -2.98 5.04
CA LYS A 2 -14.49 -3.76 4.29
C LYS A 2 -13.48 -4.41 5.24
N PHE A 3 -12.99 -5.59 4.91
CA PHE A 3 -12.00 -6.35 5.67
C PHE A 3 -10.70 -6.47 4.89
N PHE A 4 -9.61 -5.97 5.47
CA PHE A 4 -8.29 -6.02 4.87
C PHE A 4 -7.40 -6.92 5.73
N VAL A 5 -6.62 -7.78 5.09
CA VAL A 5 -5.65 -8.66 5.78
C VAL A 5 -4.27 -8.01 5.79
N ASP A 6 -3.58 -8.04 6.93
CA ASP A 6 -2.25 -7.44 7.10
C ASP A 6 -1.16 -8.52 7.09
N THR A 7 -0.84 -9.02 5.90
CA THR A 7 0.12 -10.11 5.71
C THR A 7 0.70 -10.12 4.29
N ALA A 8 1.82 -10.82 4.12
CA ALA A 8 2.38 -11.16 2.81
C ALA A 8 2.43 -12.70 2.59
N GLU A 9 1.74 -13.47 3.44
CA GLU A 9 1.64 -14.93 3.36
C GLU A 9 0.56 -15.31 2.34
N ILE A 10 0.99 -15.80 1.17
CA ILE A 10 0.12 -16.09 0.02
C ILE A 10 -1.00 -17.09 0.37
N ASP A 11 -0.66 -18.19 1.05
CA ASP A 11 -1.63 -19.24 1.39
C ASP A 11 -2.76 -18.71 2.29
N ALA A 12 -2.43 -17.85 3.25
CA ALA A 12 -3.42 -17.25 4.14
C ALA A 12 -4.32 -16.24 3.42
N ILE A 13 -3.76 -15.48 2.47
CA ILE A 13 -4.53 -14.55 1.63
C ILE A 13 -5.50 -15.34 0.74
N ALA A 14 -5.02 -16.38 0.08
CA ALA A 14 -5.84 -17.23 -0.79
C ALA A 14 -6.98 -17.90 -0.03
N GLU A 15 -6.71 -18.51 1.14
CA GLU A 15 -7.73 -19.14 1.98
C GLU A 15 -8.85 -18.15 2.38
N LEU A 16 -8.47 -16.95 2.86
CA LEU A 16 -9.46 -15.96 3.29
C LEU A 16 -10.22 -15.33 2.10
N ASN A 17 -9.56 -15.21 0.96
CA ASN A 17 -10.18 -14.70 -0.27
C ASN A 17 -11.23 -15.69 -0.81
N ASP A 18 -10.93 -16.99 -0.82
CA ASP A 18 -11.86 -18.05 -1.22
C ASP A 18 -13.12 -18.09 -0.32
N LEU A 19 -12.97 -17.71 0.95
CA LEU A 19 -14.09 -17.57 1.89
C LEU A 19 -14.90 -16.28 1.70
N GLY A 20 -14.50 -15.39 0.79
CA GLY A 20 -15.13 -14.09 0.56
C GLY A 20 -14.94 -13.11 1.72
N MET A 21 -13.86 -13.26 2.49
CA MET A 21 -13.57 -12.44 3.68
C MET A 21 -12.53 -11.33 3.43
N VAL A 22 -11.99 -11.23 2.21
CA VAL A 22 -10.92 -10.29 1.85
C VAL A 22 -11.45 -9.25 0.87
N ASP A 23 -11.44 -7.98 1.27
CA ASP A 23 -11.74 -6.82 0.43
C ASP A 23 -10.48 -6.04 0.02
N GLY A 24 -9.29 -6.49 0.46
CA GLY A 24 -8.00 -5.87 0.20
C GLY A 24 -6.89 -6.42 1.10
N VAL A 25 -5.65 -6.03 0.82
CA VAL A 25 -4.46 -6.46 1.59
C VAL A 25 -3.64 -5.24 1.98
N THR A 26 -3.07 -5.24 3.17
CA THR A 26 -2.02 -4.29 3.54
C THR A 26 -0.70 -5.02 3.74
N THR A 27 0.36 -4.49 3.13
CA THR A 27 1.72 -4.99 3.33
C THR A 27 2.63 -3.89 3.90
N ASN A 28 3.85 -4.29 4.22
CA ASN A 28 4.97 -3.41 4.54
C ASN A 28 6.29 -4.15 4.23
N PRO A 29 7.44 -3.46 4.18
CA PRO A 29 8.71 -4.08 3.79
C PRO A 29 9.13 -5.22 4.73
N SER A 30 8.73 -5.16 6.01
CA SER A 30 9.05 -6.20 6.99
C SER A 30 8.25 -7.48 6.76
N LEU A 31 6.97 -7.37 6.41
CA LEU A 31 6.13 -8.54 6.07
C LEU A 31 6.65 -9.22 4.81
N ILE A 32 6.94 -8.44 3.75
CA ILE A 32 7.45 -9.01 2.50
C ILE A 32 8.83 -9.64 2.72
N LYS A 33 9.71 -9.01 3.50
CA LYS A 33 11.02 -9.60 3.84
C LYS A 33 10.91 -10.94 4.57
N LYS A 34 9.87 -11.16 5.39
CA LYS A 34 9.67 -12.45 6.10
C LYS A 34 9.34 -13.59 5.13
N SER A 35 8.72 -13.30 3.99
CA SER A 35 8.49 -14.30 2.94
C SER A 35 9.79 -14.83 2.32
N GLY A 36 10.90 -14.08 2.41
CA GLY A 36 12.18 -14.42 1.80
C GLY A 36 12.23 -14.34 0.27
N ARG A 37 11.17 -13.83 -0.36
CA ARG A 37 11.01 -13.72 -1.82
C ARG A 37 11.22 -12.29 -2.31
N ASP A 38 11.29 -12.13 -3.64
CA ASP A 38 11.39 -10.82 -4.26
C ASP A 38 10.12 -9.98 -3.99
N ILE A 39 10.33 -8.68 -3.71
CA ILE A 39 9.24 -7.79 -3.30
C ILE A 39 8.23 -7.55 -4.41
N ILE A 40 8.69 -7.44 -5.66
CA ILE A 40 7.83 -7.19 -6.81
C ILE A 40 7.03 -8.46 -7.11
N GLU A 41 7.67 -9.63 -7.08
CA GLU A 41 7.00 -10.91 -7.31
C GLU A 41 5.88 -11.17 -6.29
N VAL A 42 6.19 -11.02 -4.99
CA VAL A 42 5.18 -11.23 -3.92
C VAL A 42 4.06 -10.22 -4.02
N THR A 43 4.38 -8.94 -4.24
CA THR A 43 3.35 -7.89 -4.35
C THR A 43 2.43 -8.16 -5.54
N LYS A 44 3.00 -8.57 -6.69
CA LYS A 44 2.23 -8.91 -7.88
C LYS A 44 1.30 -10.10 -7.64
N GLU A 45 1.81 -11.17 -7.02
CA GLU A 45 1.02 -12.36 -6.71
C GLU A 45 -0.15 -12.03 -5.77
N ILE A 46 0.06 -11.17 -4.76
CA ILE A 46 -1.02 -10.69 -3.89
C ILE A 46 -2.07 -9.91 -4.69
N CYS A 47 -1.64 -9.07 -5.64
CA CYS A 47 -2.55 -8.30 -6.49
C CYS A 47 -3.35 -9.19 -7.45
N ASP A 48 -2.75 -10.27 -7.96
CA ASP A 48 -3.42 -11.24 -8.82
C ASP A 48 -4.45 -12.10 -8.04
N LEU A 49 -4.28 -12.25 -6.72
CA LEU A 49 -5.19 -13.02 -5.86
C LEU A 49 -6.41 -12.24 -5.38
N VAL A 50 -6.31 -10.92 -5.24
CA VAL A 50 -7.33 -10.09 -4.57
C VAL A 50 -7.80 -8.97 -5.49
N ASP A 51 -9.09 -8.92 -5.80
CA ASP A 51 -9.68 -7.87 -6.66
C ASP A 51 -9.63 -6.47 -6.01
N GLY A 52 -9.54 -6.43 -4.68
CA GLY A 52 -9.50 -5.20 -3.88
C GLY A 52 -8.12 -4.54 -3.79
N PRO A 53 -8.02 -3.38 -3.12
CA PRO A 53 -6.77 -2.63 -3.04
C PRO A 53 -5.66 -3.37 -2.26
N VAL A 54 -4.44 -3.29 -2.77
CA VAL A 54 -3.24 -3.83 -2.12
C VAL A 54 -2.32 -2.68 -1.74
N SER A 55 -2.17 -2.43 -0.43
CA SER A 55 -1.26 -1.39 0.05
C SER A 55 0.20 -1.85 0.00
N ALA A 56 1.01 -1.18 -0.81
CA ALA A 56 2.46 -1.42 -0.94
C ALA A 56 3.24 -0.16 -0.53
N GLU A 57 4.26 -0.33 0.31
CA GLU A 57 4.91 0.79 1.04
C GLU A 57 6.22 1.24 0.38
N VAL A 58 6.38 2.56 0.24
CA VAL A 58 7.66 3.18 -0.12
C VAL A 58 8.65 3.09 1.04
N THR A 59 9.95 3.07 0.74
CA THR A 59 11.02 3.00 1.75
C THR A 59 11.81 4.29 1.89
N ALA A 60 11.72 5.17 0.89
CA ALA A 60 12.36 6.48 0.92
C ALA A 60 11.81 7.38 2.04
N THR A 61 12.59 8.41 2.39
CA THR A 61 12.23 9.38 3.43
C THR A 61 12.04 10.80 2.90
N ASP A 62 12.50 11.10 1.68
CA ASP A 62 12.30 12.35 0.97
C ASP A 62 11.19 12.24 -0.11
N ALA A 63 10.55 13.36 -0.44
CA ALA A 63 9.36 13.37 -1.29
C ALA A 63 9.66 12.93 -2.73
N GLU A 64 10.78 13.38 -3.32
CA GLU A 64 11.12 13.09 -4.72
C GLU A 64 11.33 11.59 -4.93
N THR A 65 12.07 10.97 -4.02
CA THR A 65 12.33 9.52 -4.07
C THR A 65 11.07 8.73 -3.75
N MET A 66 10.24 9.15 -2.78
CA MET A 66 8.94 8.50 -2.51
C MET A 66 8.02 8.53 -3.74
N ILE A 67 7.95 9.65 -4.46
CA ILE A 67 7.14 9.76 -5.68
C ILE A 67 7.67 8.81 -6.76
N ALA A 68 8.98 8.74 -6.95
CA ALA A 68 9.60 7.83 -7.91
C ALA A 68 9.37 6.35 -7.54
N GLU A 69 9.47 5.98 -6.26
CA GLU A 69 9.14 4.64 -5.77
C GLU A 69 7.65 4.33 -5.95
N GLY A 70 6.76 5.25 -5.56
CA GLY A 70 5.31 5.11 -5.72
C GLY A 70 4.91 4.88 -7.17
N ARG A 71 5.49 5.64 -8.11
CA ARG A 71 5.27 5.45 -9.56
C ARG A 71 5.76 4.09 -10.06
N LYS A 72 6.80 3.50 -9.46
CA LYS A 72 7.21 2.13 -9.81
C LYS A 72 6.25 1.08 -9.25
N LEU A 73 5.72 1.32 -8.05
CA LEU A 73 4.79 0.38 -7.40
C LEU A 73 3.48 0.26 -8.18
N VAL A 74 2.92 1.38 -8.68
CA VAL A 74 1.65 1.35 -9.44
C VAL A 74 1.75 0.65 -10.80
N GLU A 75 2.96 0.47 -11.34
CA GLU A 75 3.19 -0.32 -12.56
C GLU A 75 3.11 -1.84 -12.31
N ILE A 76 3.08 -2.28 -11.04
CA ILE A 76 2.98 -3.70 -10.69
C ILE A 76 1.58 -4.24 -11.01
N ALA A 77 0.54 -3.50 -10.59
CA ALA A 77 -0.87 -3.85 -10.80
C ALA A 77 -1.79 -2.63 -10.59
N GLU A 78 -2.95 -2.63 -11.24
CA GLU A 78 -3.92 -1.51 -11.19
C GLU A 78 -4.54 -1.28 -9.80
N ASN A 79 -4.61 -2.33 -8.97
CA ASN A 79 -5.18 -2.29 -7.62
C ASN A 79 -4.18 -1.88 -6.53
N ILE A 80 -2.98 -1.41 -6.89
CA ILE A 80 -2.00 -0.92 -5.92
C ILE A 80 -2.46 0.38 -5.27
N ALA A 81 -2.44 0.41 -3.94
CA ALA A 81 -2.48 1.63 -3.14
C ALA A 81 -1.09 1.94 -2.60
N VAL A 82 -0.49 3.05 -3.03
CA VAL A 82 0.84 3.44 -2.56
C VAL A 82 0.76 3.90 -1.11
N LYS A 83 1.48 3.23 -0.23
CA LYS A 83 1.50 3.55 1.20
C LYS A 83 2.68 4.48 1.49
N VAL A 84 2.38 5.71 1.91
CA VAL A 84 3.37 6.77 2.21
C VAL A 84 3.19 7.26 3.65
N PRO A 85 4.27 7.43 4.44
CA PRO A 85 4.15 7.76 5.87
C PRO A 85 3.58 9.17 6.09
N LEU A 86 2.91 9.39 7.22
CA LEU A 86 2.44 10.73 7.60
C LEU A 86 3.60 11.65 8.06
N THR A 87 4.33 12.19 7.09
CA THR A 87 5.37 13.21 7.26
C THR A 87 5.13 14.34 6.25
N TRP A 88 5.84 15.47 6.37
CA TRP A 88 5.71 16.55 5.38
C TRP A 88 6.05 16.08 3.95
N ASP A 89 7.08 15.26 3.81
CA ASP A 89 7.46 14.70 2.52
C ASP A 89 6.50 13.62 2.05
N GLY A 90 5.97 12.80 2.95
CA GLY A 90 4.92 11.84 2.64
C GLY A 90 3.60 12.49 2.22
N LEU A 91 3.22 13.64 2.80
CA LEU A 91 2.05 14.41 2.35
C LEU A 91 2.27 15.05 0.97
N LYS A 92 3.49 15.49 0.63
CA LYS A 92 3.81 15.94 -0.74
C LYS A 92 3.72 14.79 -1.74
N ALA A 93 4.23 13.62 -1.36
CA ALA A 93 4.15 12.42 -2.19
C ALA A 93 2.70 11.96 -2.36
N CYS A 94 1.91 11.96 -1.27
CA CYS A 94 0.47 11.67 -1.29
C CYS A 94 -0.25 12.55 -2.31
N LYS A 95 -0.08 13.87 -2.19
CA LYS A 95 -0.68 14.82 -3.11
C LYS A 95 -0.32 14.56 -4.58
N THR A 96 0.97 14.33 -4.85
CA THR A 96 1.44 14.15 -6.24
C THR A 96 0.88 12.86 -6.83
N LEU A 97 0.92 11.76 -6.08
CA LEU A 97 0.44 10.46 -6.55
C LEU A 97 -1.08 10.43 -6.68
N SER A 98 -1.82 11.10 -5.79
CA SER A 98 -3.28 11.21 -5.88
C SER A 98 -3.73 12.13 -7.03
N ASP A 99 -3.03 13.24 -7.27
CA ASP A 99 -3.25 14.12 -8.45
C ASP A 99 -2.99 13.35 -9.76
N ASP A 100 -2.03 12.42 -9.77
CA ASP A 100 -1.74 11.51 -10.89
C ASP A 100 -2.81 10.40 -11.06
N GLY A 101 -3.79 10.32 -10.14
CA GLY A 101 -4.91 9.38 -10.21
C GLY A 101 -4.64 8.03 -9.52
N HIS A 102 -3.56 7.91 -8.76
CA HIS A 102 -3.22 6.67 -8.06
C HIS A 102 -3.85 6.61 -6.66
N MET A 103 -4.19 5.39 -6.21
CA MET A 103 -4.62 5.18 -4.84
C MET A 103 -3.45 5.40 -3.87
N VAL A 104 -3.70 6.11 -2.78
CA VAL A 104 -2.70 6.37 -1.74
C VAL A 104 -3.27 6.02 -0.36
N ASN A 105 -2.45 5.37 0.47
CA ASN A 105 -2.73 5.07 1.87
C ASN A 105 -1.73 5.82 2.76
N VAL A 106 -2.21 6.60 3.72
CA VAL A 106 -1.35 7.37 4.64
C VAL A 106 -1.49 6.81 6.07
N PRO A 107 -0.60 5.90 6.51
CA PRO A 107 -0.63 5.30 7.83
C PRO A 107 0.00 6.23 8.89
N LEU A 108 0.22 5.72 10.11
CA LEU A 108 0.87 6.45 11.21
C LEU A 108 0.13 7.73 11.64
N SER A 109 -1.19 7.75 11.43
CA SER A 109 -2.07 8.79 11.94
C SER A 109 -2.53 8.47 13.37
N PHE A 110 -1.92 9.13 14.35
CA PHE A 110 -2.21 8.95 15.79
C PHE A 110 -3.15 10.01 16.37
N SER A 111 -3.70 10.90 15.55
CA SER A 111 -4.67 11.92 15.97
C SER A 111 -5.66 12.26 14.86
N ALA A 112 -6.80 12.85 15.21
CA ALA A 112 -7.77 13.33 14.21
C ALA A 112 -7.16 14.40 13.28
N ASN A 113 -6.26 15.22 13.79
CA ASN A 113 -5.60 16.26 13.00
C ASN A 113 -4.62 15.66 11.97
N HIS A 114 -3.96 14.55 12.30
CA HIS A 114 -3.15 13.81 11.32
C HIS A 114 -4.01 13.28 10.17
N ALA A 115 -5.14 12.66 10.49
CA ALA A 115 -6.08 12.17 9.48
C ALA A 115 -6.63 13.31 8.61
N LEU A 116 -6.90 14.48 9.21
CA LEU A 116 -7.36 15.67 8.47
C LEU A 116 -6.28 16.19 7.50
N LEU A 117 -5.00 16.17 7.89
CA LEU A 117 -3.90 16.56 7.00
C LEU A 117 -3.74 15.57 5.84
N ALA A 118 -3.80 14.27 6.12
CA ALA A 118 -3.75 13.24 5.09
C ALA A 118 -4.91 13.38 4.09
N ALA A 119 -6.14 13.62 4.57
CA ALA A 119 -7.31 13.80 3.71
C ALA A 119 -7.30 15.09 2.87
N LYS A 120 -6.50 16.09 3.25
CA LYS A 120 -6.36 17.36 2.52
C LYS A 120 -5.28 17.30 1.43
N ALA A 121 -4.32 16.40 1.58
CA ALA A 121 -3.19 16.24 0.67
C ALA A 121 -3.63 15.50 -0.60
#